data_AF-A0A6J2TNU7-F1
#
_entry.id   AF-A0A6J2TNU7-F1
#
_cell.length_a   1.000
_cell.length_b   1.000
_cell.length_c   1.000
_cell.angle_alpha   90.00
_cell.angle_beta   90.00
_cell.angle_gamma   90.00
#
_symmetry.space_group_name_H-M   'P 1'
#
loop_
_entity.id
_entity.type
_entity.pdbx_description
1 polymer ?
#
loop_
_entity_poly.entity_id
_entity_poly.type
_entity_poly.pdbx_seq_one_letter_code
_entity_poly.pdbx_strand_id
1 'polypeptide(L)'
;MEHASNYSHKKFSTEKRKREMDEHPMTTADQLPAKRQQGQAFFRPWLDSKTDKPLSQTPADVPQYHANMVRSQTPRLRSPQAQERRDRNTRACLLYRRAKHTQEAIMEQQCVEYRAQHAAMLDQQLRLSFYYRQLLQQAVFQRAVAGFPLPQQQQQFLQQMALSQQLLIFGATR
;
A
#
# COMPACT_ATOMS: atom_id res chain seq x y z
N MET A 1 -30.89 -66.44 -1.90
CA MET A 1 -31.23 -65.38 -2.87
C MET A 1 -30.58 -64.09 -2.42
N GLU A 2 -29.56 -63.69 -3.18
CA GLU A 2 -29.05 -62.36 -3.48
C GLU A 2 -29.36 -61.18 -2.52
N HIS A 3 -28.33 -60.65 -1.87
CA HIS A 3 -28.25 -59.23 -1.52
C HIS A 3 -27.23 -58.58 -2.44
N ALA A 4 -27.71 -57.96 -3.52
CA ALA A 4 -26.89 -57.20 -4.45
C ALA A 4 -26.44 -55.89 -3.79
N SER A 5 -25.12 -55.72 -3.72
CA SER A 5 -24.42 -54.54 -3.22
C SER A 5 -24.67 -53.32 -4.12
N ASN A 6 -25.62 -52.46 -3.73
CA ASN A 6 -25.77 -51.13 -4.33
C ASN A 6 -24.72 -50.17 -3.74
N TYR A 7 -23.46 -50.33 -4.13
CA TYR A 7 -22.41 -49.37 -3.81
C TYR A 7 -22.22 -48.37 -4.96
N SER A 8 -22.74 -47.15 -4.77
CA SER A 8 -22.56 -46.04 -5.72
C SER A 8 -21.42 -45.14 -5.25
N HIS A 9 -20.32 -45.10 -6.02
CA HIS A 9 -19.21 -44.17 -5.77
C HIS A 9 -19.66 -42.72 -6.05
N LYS A 10 -19.53 -41.83 -5.05
CA LYS A 10 -19.60 -40.38 -5.27
C LYS A 10 -18.44 -39.93 -6.15
N LYS A 11 -18.71 -39.64 -7.43
CA LYS A 11 -17.74 -38.98 -8.30
C LYS A 11 -17.69 -37.50 -7.95
N PHE A 12 -16.56 -37.04 -7.44
CA PHE A 12 -16.28 -35.62 -7.31
C PHE A 12 -15.98 -35.06 -8.70
N SER A 13 -16.95 -34.37 -9.32
CA SER A 13 -16.69 -33.54 -10.49
C SER A 13 -15.82 -32.36 -10.07
N THR A 14 -14.55 -32.38 -10.45
CA THR A 14 -13.71 -31.18 -10.40
C THR A 14 -14.04 -30.30 -11.61
N GLU A 15 -15.09 -29.49 -11.50
CA GLU A 15 -15.24 -28.34 -12.40
C GLU A 15 -14.08 -27.38 -12.14
N LYS A 16 -13.11 -27.40 -13.03
CA LYS A 16 -12.06 -26.39 -13.07
C LYS A 16 -12.70 -25.12 -13.63
N ARG A 17 -13.02 -24.15 -12.77
CA ARG A 17 -13.29 -22.78 -13.21
C ARG A 17 -12.08 -22.28 -14.01
N LYS A 18 -12.24 -22.17 -15.33
CA LYS A 18 -11.40 -21.30 -16.15
C LYS A 18 -11.70 -19.88 -15.70
N ARG A 19 -10.67 -19.20 -15.20
CA ARG A 19 -10.72 -17.75 -14.99
C ARG A 19 -10.48 -17.14 -16.36
N GLU A 20 -11.55 -16.73 -17.02
CA GLU A 20 -11.45 -15.85 -18.19
C GLU A 20 -10.81 -14.54 -17.73
N MET A 21 -9.76 -14.14 -18.45
CA MET A 21 -9.21 -12.79 -18.35
C MET A 21 -10.05 -11.91 -19.27
N ASP A 22 -10.81 -11.00 -18.68
CA ASP A 22 -11.33 -9.83 -19.38
C ASP A 22 -10.50 -8.62 -18.98
N GLU A 23 -10.04 -7.88 -20.00
CA GLU A 23 -9.28 -6.65 -19.88
C GLU A 23 -10.22 -5.43 -19.78
N HIS A 24 -9.88 -4.54 -18.83
CA HIS A 24 -10.27 -3.11 -18.66
C HIS A 24 -11.67 -2.72 -18.13
N PRO A 25 -11.85 -1.51 -17.54
CA PRO A 25 -10.91 -0.59 -16.86
C PRO A 25 -11.30 -0.28 -15.38
N MET A 26 -10.32 0.19 -14.60
CA MET A 26 -10.53 0.66 -13.23
C MET A 26 -11.48 1.86 -13.19
N THR A 27 -12.62 1.68 -12.50
CA THR A 27 -13.38 2.77 -11.89
C THR A 27 -13.65 2.42 -10.43
N THR A 28 -13.11 3.27 -9.56
CA THR A 28 -13.49 3.62 -8.19
C THR A 28 -14.62 2.81 -7.54
N ALA A 29 -14.30 2.08 -6.48
CA ALA A 29 -15.08 2.05 -5.23
C ALA A 29 -14.32 1.24 -4.17
N ASP A 30 -13.89 1.92 -3.12
CA ASP A 30 -13.55 1.32 -1.83
C ASP A 30 -14.73 0.45 -1.33
N GLN A 31 -14.56 -0.87 -1.33
CA GLN A 31 -15.36 -1.76 -0.50
C GLN A 31 -14.43 -2.60 0.35
N LEU A 32 -14.16 -2.09 1.56
CA LEU A 32 -13.59 -2.88 2.63
C LEU A 32 -14.57 -4.03 2.96
N PRO A 33 -14.10 -5.27 3.13
CA PRO A 33 -14.98 -6.38 3.48
C PRO A 33 -15.63 -6.11 4.85
N ALA A 34 -16.96 -6.07 4.86
CA ALA A 34 -17.75 -5.84 6.07
C ALA A 34 -17.40 -6.90 7.13
N LYS A 35 -16.73 -6.47 8.21
CA LYS A 35 -16.47 -7.30 9.39
C LYS A 35 -17.81 -7.70 9.98
N ARG A 36 -18.10 -9.01 9.93
CA ARG A 36 -19.21 -9.65 10.64
C ARG A 36 -19.11 -9.29 12.12
N GLN A 37 -19.99 -8.42 12.62
CA GLN A 37 -20.05 -8.07 14.03
C GLN A 37 -20.44 -9.32 14.82
N GLN A 38 -19.50 -9.86 15.59
CA GLN A 38 -19.79 -10.93 16.55
C GLN A 38 -20.50 -10.32 17.76
N GLY A 39 -21.81 -10.12 17.66
CA GLY A 39 -22.67 -9.58 18.72
C GLY A 39 -23.05 -10.57 19.83
N GLN A 40 -22.35 -11.71 19.92
CA GLN A 40 -22.54 -12.70 20.96
C GLN A 40 -21.22 -12.79 21.73
N ALA A 41 -21.22 -12.31 22.98
CA ALA A 41 -20.12 -12.54 23.88
C ALA A 41 -19.87 -14.05 23.95
N PHE A 42 -18.64 -14.47 23.67
CA PHE A 42 -18.25 -15.87 23.74
C PHE A 42 -18.63 -16.41 25.12
N PHE A 43 -19.56 -17.36 25.16
CA PHE A 43 -19.94 -18.06 26.38
C PHE A 43 -18.69 -18.76 26.95
N ARG A 44 -18.22 -18.30 28.12
CA ARG A 44 -17.04 -18.83 28.83
C ARG A 44 -17.50 -19.36 30.20
N PRO A 45 -17.99 -20.61 30.26
CA PRO A 45 -18.59 -21.17 31.48
C PRO A 45 -17.68 -21.14 32.71
N TRP A 46 -16.36 -21.15 32.51
CA TRP A 46 -15.37 -21.14 33.60
C TRP A 46 -14.97 -19.73 34.07
N LEU A 47 -15.47 -18.66 33.42
CA LEU A 47 -15.14 -17.27 33.77
C LEU A 47 -16.33 -16.50 34.37
N ASP A 48 -17.57 -16.95 34.13
CA ASP A 48 -18.80 -16.31 34.64
C ASP A 48 -19.32 -16.87 35.97
N SER A 49 -18.58 -17.78 36.61
CA SER A 49 -18.92 -18.28 37.95
C SER A 49 -18.63 -17.21 39.02
N LYS A 50 -19.61 -16.34 39.26
CA LYS A 50 -19.69 -15.55 40.49
C LYS A 50 -20.02 -16.47 41.65
N THR A 51 -19.00 -17.06 42.26
CA THR A 51 -19.10 -17.74 43.55
C THR A 51 -18.00 -17.20 44.46
N ASP A 52 -18.40 -16.26 45.31
CA ASP A 52 -17.66 -15.87 46.51
C ASP A 52 -17.61 -17.06 47.47
N LYS A 53 -16.49 -17.79 47.48
CA LYS A 53 -16.12 -18.70 48.58
C LYS A 53 -14.60 -18.66 48.77
N PRO A 54 -14.08 -18.38 49.98
CA PRO A 54 -12.66 -18.52 50.25
C PRO A 54 -12.40 -19.99 50.60
N LEU A 55 -11.97 -20.79 49.62
CA LEU A 55 -11.34 -22.07 49.91
C LEU A 55 -9.82 -21.90 49.88
N SER A 56 -9.27 -21.76 51.09
CA SER A 56 -7.96 -22.27 51.43
C SER A 56 -7.83 -23.71 50.90
N GLN A 57 -6.94 -23.89 49.93
CA GLN A 57 -6.21 -25.12 49.60
C GLN A 57 -5.44 -24.85 48.31
N THR A 58 -4.17 -24.49 48.43
CA THR A 58 -3.22 -24.58 47.32
C THR A 58 -3.14 -26.03 46.87
N PRO A 59 -3.55 -26.39 45.63
CA PRO A 59 -3.09 -27.63 45.04
C PRO A 59 -1.62 -27.40 44.68
N ALA A 60 -0.73 -28.01 45.45
CA ALA A 60 0.70 -28.10 45.15
C ALA A 60 0.91 -29.08 43.99
N ASP A 61 0.35 -28.77 42.82
CA ASP A 61 0.77 -29.27 41.50
C ASP A 61 -0.10 -28.59 40.44
N VAL A 62 0.19 -27.32 40.16
CA VAL A 62 -0.31 -26.70 38.93
C VAL A 62 0.67 -27.11 37.84
N PRO A 63 0.29 -27.95 36.86
CA PRO A 63 1.19 -28.25 35.75
C PRO A 63 1.52 -26.92 35.06
N GLN A 64 2.81 -26.58 35.06
CA GLN A 64 3.32 -25.36 34.47
C GLN A 64 2.81 -25.26 33.02
N TYR A 65 1.95 -24.28 32.75
CA TYR A 65 1.38 -24.05 31.43
C TYR A 65 2.52 -23.73 30.45
N HIS A 66 2.95 -24.75 29.70
CA HIS A 66 3.90 -24.57 28.64
C HIS A 66 3.13 -24.15 27.39
N ALA A 67 3.18 -22.86 27.06
CA ALA A 67 2.50 -22.28 25.89
C ALA A 67 2.89 -22.95 24.56
N ASN A 68 3.99 -23.72 24.57
CA ASN A 68 4.44 -24.58 23.49
C ASN A 68 4.21 -26.05 23.82
N MET A 69 2.97 -26.46 24.10
CA MET A 69 2.56 -27.86 23.88
C MET A 69 2.50 -28.16 22.37
N VAL A 70 3.65 -28.00 21.70
CA VAL A 70 3.87 -28.49 20.36
C VAL A 70 3.81 -29.99 20.50
N ARG A 71 2.73 -30.60 19.97
CA ARG A 71 2.67 -32.05 19.74
C ARG A 71 4.03 -32.43 19.16
N SER A 72 4.83 -33.19 19.90
CA SER A 72 6.08 -33.77 19.44
C SER A 72 5.73 -34.82 18.38
N GLN A 73 5.21 -34.36 17.25
CA GLN A 73 5.05 -35.18 16.07
C GLN A 73 6.46 -35.56 15.68
N THR A 74 6.76 -36.85 15.75
CA THR A 74 8.01 -37.38 15.22
C THR A 74 8.14 -36.86 13.79
N PRO A 75 9.25 -36.19 13.44
CA PRO A 75 9.41 -35.62 12.12
C PRO A 75 9.21 -36.75 11.12
N ARG A 76 8.19 -36.60 10.27
CA ARG A 76 7.84 -37.61 9.28
C ARG A 76 9.08 -37.87 8.43
N LEU A 77 9.67 -39.06 8.57
CA LEU A 77 10.87 -39.45 7.84
C LEU A 77 10.55 -39.36 6.34
N ARG A 78 11.28 -38.50 5.63
CA ARG A 78 11.12 -38.33 4.19
C ARG A 78 12.07 -39.28 3.47
N SER A 79 11.66 -39.75 2.29
CA SER A 79 12.59 -40.44 1.40
C SER A 79 13.68 -39.47 0.92
N PRO A 80 14.88 -39.96 0.58
CA PRO A 80 15.97 -39.12 0.06
C PRO A 80 15.54 -38.25 -1.14
N GLN A 81 14.80 -38.83 -2.09
CA GLN A 81 14.29 -38.11 -3.26
C GLN A 81 13.31 -36.98 -2.89
N ALA A 82 12.48 -37.18 -1.86
CA ALA A 82 11.55 -36.16 -1.39
C ALA A 82 12.28 -35.01 -0.68
N GLN A 83 13.37 -35.31 0.03
CA GLN A 83 14.20 -34.30 0.67
C GLN A 83 14.92 -33.44 -0.37
N GLU A 84 15.53 -34.04 -1.39
CA GLU A 84 16.18 -33.27 -2.48
C GLU A 84 15.21 -32.30 -3.18
N ARG A 85 13.95 -32.72 -3.42
CA ARG A 85 12.94 -31.84 -4.03
C ARG A 85 12.65 -30.63 -3.15
N ARG A 86 12.61 -30.82 -1.83
CA ARG A 86 12.43 -29.71 -0.88
C ARG A 86 13.65 -28.81 -0.83
N ASP A 87 14.86 -29.36 -0.85
CA ASP A 87 16.08 -28.57 -0.79
C ASP A 87 16.24 -27.73 -2.06
N ARG A 88 15.92 -28.31 -3.23
CA ARG A 88 15.84 -27.58 -4.51
C ARG A 88 14.82 -26.44 -4.43
N ASN A 89 13.61 -26.70 -3.95
CA ASN A 89 12.58 -25.67 -3.82
C ASN A 89 12.96 -24.59 -2.81
N THR A 90 13.52 -24.96 -1.67
CA THR A 90 14.00 -24.02 -0.64
C THR A 90 15.06 -23.10 -1.21
N ARG A 91 16.05 -23.66 -1.92
CA ARG A 91 17.08 -22.87 -2.62
C ARG A 91 16.46 -21.93 -3.66
N ALA A 92 15.52 -22.43 -4.48
CA ALA A 92 14.85 -21.61 -5.48
C ALA A 92 14.07 -20.44 -4.85
N CYS A 93 13.32 -20.69 -3.77
CA CYS A 93 12.58 -19.67 -3.04
C CYS A 93 13.51 -18.62 -2.41
N LEU A 94 14.65 -19.03 -1.86
CA LEU A 94 15.64 -18.11 -1.31
C LEU A 94 16.27 -17.22 -2.39
N LEU A 95 16.65 -17.81 -3.53
CA LEU A 95 17.19 -17.07 -4.67
C LEU A 95 16.17 -16.08 -5.22
N TYR A 96 14.92 -16.52 -5.42
CA TYR A 96 13.84 -15.65 -5.87
C TYR A 96 13.60 -14.48 -4.90
N ARG A 97 13.54 -14.76 -3.59
CA ARG A 97 13.36 -13.71 -2.58
C ARG A 97 14.51 -12.71 -2.60
N ARG A 98 15.76 -13.17 -2.73
CA ARG A 98 16.92 -12.30 -2.85
C ARG A 98 16.85 -11.44 -4.11
N ALA A 99 16.54 -12.04 -5.27
CA ALA A 99 16.41 -11.33 -6.53
C ALA A 99 15.30 -10.26 -6.48
N LYS A 100 14.15 -10.60 -5.88
CA LYS A 100 13.04 -9.67 -5.67
C LYS A 100 13.45 -8.49 -4.78
N HIS A 101 14.10 -8.77 -3.65
CA HIS A 101 14.58 -7.73 -2.75
C HIS A 101 15.60 -6.81 -3.44
N THR A 102 16.52 -7.36 -4.24
CA THR A 102 17.47 -6.52 -5.00
C THR A 102 16.77 -5.67 -6.04
N GLN A 103 15.73 -6.18 -6.70
CA GLN A 103 14.94 -5.41 -7.65
C GLN A 103 14.19 -4.26 -6.98
N GLU A 104 13.56 -4.53 -5.84
CA GLU A 104 12.87 -3.50 -5.04
C GLU A 104 13.85 -2.39 -4.61
N ALA A 105 15.03 -2.75 -4.10
CA ALA A 105 16.06 -1.78 -3.71
C ALA A 105 16.54 -0.92 -4.89
N ILE A 106 16.71 -1.50 -6.09
CA ILE A 106 17.08 -0.74 -7.30
C ILE A 106 15.96 0.25 -7.67
N MET A 107 14.70 -0.20 -7.65
CA MET A 107 13.56 0.67 -7.95
C MET A 107 13.44 1.83 -6.96
N GLU A 108 13.69 1.58 -5.67
CA GLU A 108 13.70 2.62 -4.64
C GLU A 108 14.80 3.66 -4.90
N GLN A 109 16.02 3.21 -5.25
CA GLN A 109 17.12 4.11 -5.60
C GLN A 109 16.77 4.98 -6.81
N GLN A 110 16.22 4.38 -7.88
CA GLN A 110 15.78 5.11 -9.06
C GLN A 110 14.70 6.15 -8.76
N CYS A 111 13.76 5.84 -7.87
CA CYS A 111 12.71 6.77 -7.46
C CYS A 111 13.30 7.99 -6.72
N VAL A 112 14.26 7.76 -5.82
CA VAL A 112 14.94 8.83 -5.09
C VAL A 112 15.74 9.72 -6.04
N GLU A 113 16.50 9.12 -6.96
CA GLU A 113 17.27 9.86 -7.97
C GLU A 113 16.36 10.70 -8.87
N TYR A 114 15.28 10.10 -9.39
CA TYR A 114 14.31 10.80 -10.23
C TYR A 114 13.68 11.99 -9.49
N ARG A 115 13.31 11.80 -8.22
CA ARG A 115 12.73 12.88 -7.41
C ARG A 115 13.71 14.05 -7.22
N ALA A 116 14.99 13.75 -6.98
CA ALA A 116 16.03 14.77 -6.84
C ALA A 116 16.26 15.52 -8.15
N GLN A 117 16.35 14.82 -9.28
CA GLN A 117 16.50 15.42 -10.60
C GLN A 117 15.29 16.30 -10.97
N HIS A 118 14.08 15.82 -10.70
CA HIS A 118 12.85 16.56 -10.95
C HIS A 118 12.78 17.85 -10.13
N ALA A 119 13.17 17.81 -8.85
CA ALA A 119 13.25 19.01 -8.02
C ALA A 119 14.26 20.04 -8.58
N ALA A 120 15.45 19.58 -8.98
CA ALA A 120 16.45 20.46 -9.59
C ALA A 120 15.96 21.09 -10.92
N MET A 121 15.22 20.34 -11.73
CA MET A 121 14.61 20.84 -12.96
C MET A 121 13.58 21.95 -12.68
N LEU A 122 12.69 21.74 -11.69
CA LEU A 122 11.72 22.77 -11.29
C LEU A 122 12.41 24.03 -10.79
N ASP A 123 13.46 23.90 -9.98
CA ASP A 123 14.24 25.04 -9.52
C ASP A 123 14.87 25.82 -10.69
N GLN A 124 15.39 25.13 -11.70
CA GLN A 124 15.91 25.78 -12.90
C GLN A 124 14.81 26.49 -13.69
N GLN A 125 13.63 25.88 -13.87
CA GLN A 125 12.50 26.52 -14.54
C GLN A 125 12.04 27.78 -13.81
N LEU A 126 12.00 27.73 -12.48
CA LEU A 126 11.63 28.86 -11.64
C LEU A 126 12.66 30.00 -11.77
N ARG A 127 13.97 29.68 -11.70
CA ARG A 127 15.04 30.66 -11.93
C ARG A 127 14.96 31.31 -13.30
N LEU A 128 14.76 30.53 -14.36
CA LEU A 128 14.59 31.04 -15.72
C LEU A 128 13.37 31.96 -15.83
N SER A 129 12.26 31.59 -15.18
CA SER A 129 11.04 32.42 -15.16
C SER A 129 11.29 33.77 -14.51
N PHE A 130 12.05 33.81 -13.41
CA PHE A 130 12.45 35.06 -12.76
C PHE A 130 13.36 35.91 -13.64
N TYR A 131 14.39 35.31 -14.26
CA TYR A 131 15.27 36.03 -15.17
C TYR A 131 14.53 36.58 -16.38
N TYR A 132 13.61 35.80 -16.96
CA TYR A 132 12.78 36.23 -18.07
C TYR A 132 11.90 37.42 -17.68
N ARG A 133 11.24 37.35 -16.51
CA ARG A 133 10.46 38.48 -15.98
C ARG A 133 11.31 39.72 -15.79
N GLN A 134 12.50 39.59 -15.20
CA GLN A 134 13.41 40.71 -14.98
C GLN A 134 13.89 41.33 -16.31
N LEU A 135 14.21 40.49 -17.30
CA LEU A 135 14.59 40.94 -18.64
C LEU A 135 13.46 41.73 -19.30
N LEU A 136 12.22 41.23 -19.23
CA LEU A 136 11.05 41.94 -19.75
C LEU A 136 10.83 43.28 -19.04
N GLN A 137 10.97 43.32 -17.72
CA GLN A 137 10.86 44.56 -16.96
C GLN A 137 11.94 45.58 -17.38
N GLN A 138 13.18 45.13 -17.58
CA GLN A 138 14.27 45.98 -18.08
C GLN A 138 13.99 46.48 -19.49
N ALA A 139 13.50 45.63 -20.40
CA ALA A 139 13.15 46.03 -21.76
C ALA A 139 12.02 47.08 -21.78
N VAL A 140 10.98 46.92 -20.95
CA VAL A 140 9.91 47.91 -20.80
C VAL A 140 10.45 49.22 -20.21
N PHE A 141 11.29 49.14 -19.18
CA PHE A 141 11.90 50.32 -18.57
C PHE A 141 12.79 51.07 -19.56
N GLN A 142 13.65 50.37 -20.31
CA GLN A 142 14.49 51.00 -21.33
C GLN A 142 13.67 51.66 -22.44
N ARG A 143 12.55 51.06 -22.85
CA ARG A 143 11.63 51.68 -23.81
C ARG A 143 10.97 52.94 -23.26
N ALA A 144 10.60 52.92 -21.99
CA ALA A 144 10.04 54.09 -21.29
C ALA A 144 11.09 55.22 -21.13
N VAL A 145 12.34 54.88 -20.79
CA VAL A 145 13.45 55.84 -20.65
C VAL A 145 13.90 56.39 -22.01
N ALA A 146 13.82 55.60 -23.08
CA ALA A 146 14.10 56.03 -24.46
C ALA A 146 13.01 56.96 -25.05
N GLY A 147 12.04 57.41 -24.25
CA GLY A 147 11.07 58.44 -24.63
C GLY A 147 9.90 57.96 -25.49
N PHE A 148 9.72 56.65 -25.66
CA PHE A 148 8.55 56.09 -26.34
C PHE A 148 7.51 55.65 -25.30
N PRO A 149 6.51 56.50 -24.97
CA PRO A 149 5.50 56.13 -24.00
C PRO A 149 4.78 54.86 -24.46
N LEU A 150 4.61 53.91 -23.53
CA LEU A 150 3.82 52.71 -23.77
C LEU A 150 2.38 53.14 -24.16
N PRO A 151 1.76 52.55 -25.20
CA PRO A 151 0.40 52.91 -25.59
C PRO A 151 -0.55 52.81 -24.39
N GLN A 152 -1.43 53.81 -24.21
CA GLN A 152 -2.34 53.93 -23.06
C GLN A 152 -3.11 52.63 -22.76
N GLN A 153 -3.46 51.88 -23.80
CA GLN A 153 -4.14 50.59 -23.69
C GLN A 153 -3.31 49.54 -22.94
N GLN A 154 -1.99 49.49 -23.15
CA GLN A 154 -1.10 48.57 -22.42
C GLN A 154 -0.92 48.99 -20.95
N GLN A 155 -0.93 50.30 -20.65
CA GLN A 155 -0.88 50.77 -19.26
C GLN A 155 -2.13 50.37 -18.48
N GLN A 156 -3.32 50.54 -19.08
CA GLN A 156 -4.58 50.12 -18.46
C GLN A 156 -4.63 48.60 -18.23
N PHE A 157 -4.16 47.81 -19.21
CA PHE A 157 -4.10 46.36 -19.07
C PHE A 157 -3.16 45.92 -17.92
N LEU A 158 -1.96 46.50 -17.83
CA LEU A 158 -1.02 46.21 -16.75
C LEU A 158 -1.58 46.60 -15.38
N GLN A 159 -2.31 47.71 -15.30
CA GLN A 159 -2.95 48.15 -14.05
C GLN A 159 -4.06 47.18 -13.62
N GLN A 160 -4.89 46.70 -14.55
CA GLN A 160 -5.91 45.67 -14.26
C GLN A 160 -5.26 44.34 -13.84
N MET A 161 -4.17 43.93 -14.49
CA MET A 161 -3.39 42.74 -14.12
C MET A 161 -2.72 42.86 -12.74
N ALA A 162 -2.27 44.06 -12.35
CA ALA A 162 -1.71 44.28 -11.02
C ALA A 162 -2.80 44.17 -9.93
N LEU A 163 -3.98 44.72 -10.18
CA LEU A 163 -5.12 44.63 -9.27
C LEU A 163 -5.64 43.20 -9.13
N SER A 164 -5.69 42.42 -10.22
CA SER A 164 -6.14 41.02 -10.16
C SER A 164 -5.19 40.14 -9.34
N GLN A 165 -3.88 40.35 -9.44
CA GLN A 165 -2.91 39.63 -8.61
C GLN A 165 -3.02 39.97 -7.13
N GLN A 166 -3.34 41.22 -6.78
CA GLN A 166 -3.57 41.59 -5.38
C GLN A 166 -4.78 40.85 -4.79
N LEU A 167 -5.89 40.75 -5.54
CA LEU A 167 -7.07 40.01 -5.09
C LEU A 167 -6.81 38.51 -4.91
N LEU A 168 -5.96 37.90 -5.74
CA LEU A 168 -5.62 36.48 -5.63
C LEU A 168 -4.73 36.18 -4.42
N ILE A 169 -3.83 37.11 -4.06
CA ILE A 169 -2.94 36.98 -2.90
C ILE A 169 -3.70 37.22 -1.59
N PHE A 170 -4.61 38.20 -1.53
CA PHE A 170 -5.38 38.49 -0.32
C PHE A 170 -6.66 37.63 -0.18
N GLY A 171 -7.20 37.09 -1.28
CA GLY A 171 -8.40 36.25 -1.27
C GLY A 171 -8.17 34.79 -0.84
N ALA A 172 -6.93 34.31 -0.81
CA ALA A 172 -6.58 32.93 -0.44
C ALA A 172 -6.49 32.67 1.08
N THR A 173 -6.91 33.63 1.92
CA THR A 173 -6.81 33.57 3.40
C THR A 173 -8.15 33.32 4.12
N ARG A 174 -9.07 32.56 3.53
CA ARG A 174 -10.29 32.09 4.21
C ARG A 174 -10.45 30.59 4.11
#